data_AF-A0A7R6T9Q4-F1
#
_entry.id   AF-A0A7R6T9Q4-F1
#
_cell.length_a   1.000
_cell.length_b   1.000
_cell.length_c   1.000
_cell.angle_alpha   90.00
_cell.angle_beta   90.00
_cell.angle_gamma   90.00
#
_symmetry.space_group_name_H-M   'P 1'
#
loop_
_entity.id
_entity.type
_entity.pdbx_description
1 polymer ?
#
loop_
_entity_poly.entity_id
_entity_poly.type
_entity_poly.pdbx_seq_one_letter_code
_entity_poly.pdbx_strand_id
1 'polypeptide(L)'
;MPQHAAPVPGSTDLQAGESPDAPKPTRVTADLPATEFALLKASRDQHRATTTDLTRALLRIHAADPDLARRVGAEIERVREEEALGKAVKRLLGMQKRSARMAARRKAAAV
;
A
#
# COMPACT_ATOMS: atom_id res chain seq x y z
N MET A 1 47.96 -42.34 -13.29
CA MET A 1 48.47 -41.31 -14.22
C MET A 1 47.36 -40.91 -15.18
N PRO A 2 47.30 -39.66 -15.63
CA PRO A 2 46.15 -38.80 -15.36
C PRO A 2 45.47 -38.22 -16.66
N GLN A 3 44.22 -37.76 -16.54
CA GLN A 3 43.53 -36.62 -17.24
C GLN A 3 43.75 -36.35 -18.75
N HIS A 4 42.63 -36.24 -19.49
CA HIS A 4 42.34 -35.06 -20.33
C HIS A 4 40.83 -34.90 -20.59
N ALA A 5 40.40 -33.64 -20.72
CA ALA A 5 39.04 -33.15 -20.56
C ALA A 5 38.45 -32.56 -21.86
N ALA A 6 37.11 -32.67 -21.99
CA ALA A 6 36.13 -31.83 -22.75
C ALA A 6 36.32 -31.69 -24.30
N PRO A 7 35.30 -31.26 -25.10
CA PRO A 7 33.94 -30.77 -24.82
C PRO A 7 32.79 -31.40 -25.66
N VAL A 8 31.53 -31.07 -25.31
CA VAL A 8 30.26 -31.38 -26.04
C VAL A 8 30.04 -30.42 -27.23
N PRO A 9 29.38 -30.86 -28.32
CA PRO A 9 28.18 -30.14 -28.79
C PRO A 9 27.13 -31.01 -29.53
N GLY A 10 25.86 -30.61 -29.44
CA GLY A 10 24.73 -31.18 -30.19
C GLY A 10 23.53 -31.41 -29.29
N SER A 11 22.98 -30.37 -28.66
CA SER A 11 21.92 -29.55 -29.24
C SER A 11 20.81 -30.38 -29.86
N THR A 12 19.96 -30.92 -29.00
CA THR A 12 18.53 -30.93 -29.31
C THR A 12 17.89 -30.24 -28.12
N ASP A 13 17.81 -28.92 -28.24
CA ASP A 13 16.92 -28.07 -27.46
C ASP A 13 15.51 -28.67 -27.57
N LEU A 14 15.17 -29.55 -26.64
CA LEU A 14 13.83 -29.56 -26.09
C LEU A 14 13.71 -28.19 -25.42
N GLN A 15 13.32 -27.19 -26.22
CA GLN A 15 12.63 -26.02 -25.73
C GLN A 15 11.45 -26.54 -24.92
N ALA A 16 11.70 -26.79 -23.64
CA ALA A 16 10.68 -26.80 -22.62
C ALA A 16 9.94 -25.49 -22.86
N GLY A 17 8.73 -25.60 -23.41
CA GLY A 17 7.91 -24.46 -23.76
C GLY A 17 7.92 -23.50 -22.59
N GLU A 18 8.57 -22.36 -22.80
CA GLU A 18 8.51 -21.23 -21.91
C GLU A 18 7.01 -20.95 -21.76
N SER A 19 6.46 -21.29 -20.59
CA SER A 19 5.08 -20.92 -20.29
C SER A 19 4.96 -19.42 -20.51
N PRO A 20 3.99 -18.95 -21.32
CA PRO A 20 3.90 -17.54 -21.64
C PRO A 20 3.68 -16.76 -20.34
N ASP A 21 4.65 -15.91 -20.02
CA ASP A 21 4.65 -14.88 -18.98
C ASP A 21 3.71 -15.13 -17.79
N ALA A 22 4.17 -15.91 -16.81
CA ALA A 22 3.59 -15.78 -15.47
C ALA A 22 3.79 -14.34 -15.00
N PRO A 23 2.72 -13.59 -14.65
CA PRO A 23 2.84 -12.19 -14.29
C PRO A 23 3.79 -12.03 -13.11
N LYS A 24 4.84 -11.23 -13.29
CA LYS A 24 5.85 -10.99 -12.27
C LYS A 24 5.18 -10.43 -11.00
N PRO A 25 5.54 -10.93 -9.80
CA PRO A 25 4.97 -10.43 -8.56
C PRO A 25 5.27 -8.92 -8.42
N THR A 26 4.21 -8.13 -8.24
CA THR A 26 4.34 -6.68 -8.03
C THR A 26 4.46 -6.40 -6.54
N ARG A 27 5.51 -5.67 -6.14
CA ARG A 27 5.69 -5.23 -4.76
C ARG A 27 4.83 -3.98 -4.51
N VAL A 28 3.95 -4.07 -3.52
CA VAL A 28 3.11 -2.95 -3.07
C VAL A 28 3.46 -2.63 -1.62
N THR A 29 3.61 -1.35 -1.31
CA THR A 29 3.84 -0.84 0.05
C THR A 29 2.66 0.00 0.49
N ALA A 30 2.24 -0.15 1.74
CA ALA A 30 1.16 0.62 2.34
C ALA A 30 1.55 1.02 3.76
N ASP A 31 1.28 2.27 4.11
CA ASP A 31 1.41 2.78 5.47
C ASP A 31 0.12 2.47 6.23
N LEU A 32 0.24 1.82 7.38
CA LEU A 32 -0.89 1.46 8.23
C LEU A 32 -0.78 2.17 9.58
N PRO A 33 -1.89 2.72 10.12
CA PRO A 33 -1.98 3.09 11.52
C PRO A 33 -1.56 1.92 12.42
N ALA A 34 -0.90 2.23 13.54
CA ALA A 34 -0.34 1.20 14.44
C ALA A 34 -1.40 0.20 14.94
N THR A 35 -2.62 0.66 15.17
CA THR A 35 -3.77 -0.16 15.58
C THR A 35 -4.16 -1.15 14.49
N GLU A 36 -4.27 -0.71 13.24
CA GLU A 36 -4.59 -1.57 12.10
C GLU A 36 -3.47 -2.57 11.79
N PHE A 37 -2.22 -2.13 11.92
CA PHE A 37 -1.07 -3.03 11.79
C PHE A 37 -1.08 -4.13 12.85
N ALA A 38 -1.43 -3.81 14.10
CA ALA A 38 -1.54 -4.79 15.17
C ALA A 38 -2.64 -5.83 14.88
N LEU A 39 -3.80 -5.39 14.36
CA LEU A 39 -4.88 -6.29 13.94
C LEU A 39 -4.43 -7.21 12.81
N LEU A 40 -3.80 -6.64 11.77
CA LEU A 40 -3.27 -7.42 10.64
C LEU A 40 -2.23 -8.45 11.12
N LYS A 41 -1.33 -8.07 12.02
CA LYS A 41 -0.35 -8.99 12.61
C LYS A 41 -1.03 -10.12 13.36
N ALA A 42 -2.02 -9.81 14.21
CA ALA A 42 -2.77 -10.82 14.95
C ALA A 42 -3.46 -11.82 14.00
N SER A 43 -4.09 -11.34 12.92
CA SER A 43 -4.70 -12.22 11.91
C SER A 43 -3.67 -13.11 11.21
N ARG A 44 -2.49 -12.58 10.88
CA ARG A 44 -1.41 -13.39 10.28
C ARG A 44 -0.95 -14.50 11.20
N ASP A 45 -0.73 -14.17 12.48
CA ASP A 45 -0.26 -15.12 13.48
C ASP A 45 -1.32 -16.20 13.75
N GLN A 46 -2.60 -15.81 13.86
CA GLN A 46 -3.72 -16.72 14.05
C GLN A 46 -3.89 -17.71 12.89
N HIS A 47 -3.79 -17.23 11.65
CA HIS A 47 -4.01 -18.06 10.46
C HIS A 47 -2.73 -18.69 9.89
N ARG A 48 -1.56 -18.40 10.49
CA ARG A 48 -0.24 -18.78 9.98
C ARG A 48 -0.06 -18.39 8.49
N ALA A 49 -0.53 -17.19 8.14
CA ALA A 49 -0.62 -16.71 6.76
C ALA A 49 0.25 -15.48 6.52
N THR A 50 0.64 -15.24 5.26
CA THR A 50 1.29 -13.98 4.88
C THR A 50 0.25 -12.86 4.73
N THR A 51 0.69 -11.60 4.80
CA THR A 51 -0.18 -10.46 4.46
C THR A 51 -0.76 -10.63 3.05
N THR A 52 0.05 -11.10 2.10
CA THR A 52 -0.36 -11.32 0.72
C THR A 52 -1.50 -12.34 0.61
N ASP A 53 -1.46 -13.41 1.39
CA ASP A 53 -2.51 -14.44 1.39
C ASP A 53 -3.83 -13.88 1.92
N LEU A 54 -3.76 -13.13 3.03
CA LEU A 54 -4.92 -12.47 3.63
C LEU A 54 -5.53 -11.44 2.66
N THR A 55 -4.71 -10.60 2.04
CA THR A 55 -5.18 -9.62 1.05
C THR A 55 -5.81 -10.32 -0.16
N ARG A 56 -5.21 -11.40 -0.66
CA ARG A 56 -5.77 -12.16 -1.79
C ARG A 56 -7.10 -12.81 -1.43
N ALA A 57 -7.25 -13.34 -0.21
CA ALA A 57 -8.51 -13.88 0.27
C ALA A 57 -9.59 -12.79 0.36
N LEU A 58 -9.26 -11.62 0.91
CA LEU A 58 -10.16 -10.48 0.99
C LEU A 58 -10.59 -9.99 -0.40
N LEU A 59 -9.67 -9.90 -1.36
CA LEU A 59 -9.99 -9.51 -2.74
C LEU A 59 -10.96 -10.50 -3.40
N ARG A 60 -10.80 -11.81 -3.15
CA ARG A 60 -11.73 -12.82 -3.67
C ARG A 60 -13.12 -12.71 -3.03
N ILE A 61 -13.18 -12.49 -1.72
CA ILE A 61 -14.45 -12.29 -1.00
C ILE A 61 -15.16 -11.03 -1.51
N HIS A 62 -14.42 -9.93 -1.65
CA HIS A 62 -14.93 -8.67 -2.21
C HIS A 62 -15.43 -8.83 -3.65
N ALA A 63 -14.75 -9.64 -4.47
CA ALA A 63 -15.21 -9.92 -5.84
C ALA A 63 -16.47 -10.79 -5.88
N ALA A 64 -16.69 -11.64 -4.87
CA ALA A 64 -17.83 -12.53 -4.79
C ALA A 64 -19.07 -11.89 -4.13
N ASP A 65 -18.90 -10.83 -3.34
CA ASP A 65 -19.97 -10.14 -2.61
C ASP A 65 -20.07 -8.66 -3.03
N PRO A 66 -21.00 -8.31 -3.94
CA PRO A 66 -21.22 -6.94 -4.40
C PRO A 66 -21.65 -5.97 -3.29
N ASP A 67 -22.31 -6.45 -2.23
CA ASP A 67 -22.79 -5.60 -1.14
C ASP A 67 -21.64 -5.24 -0.20
N LEU A 68 -20.74 -6.20 0.06
CA LEU A 68 -19.48 -5.90 0.70
C LEU A 68 -18.66 -4.91 -0.13
N ALA A 69 -18.59 -5.09 -1.45
CA ALA A 69 -17.85 -4.19 -2.31
C ALA A 69 -18.36 -2.74 -2.25
N ARG A 70 -19.69 -2.55 -2.26
CA ARG A 70 -20.31 -1.23 -2.10
C ARG A 70 -19.98 -0.59 -0.73
N ARG A 71 -20.05 -1.37 0.35
CA ARG A 71 -19.75 -0.89 1.71
C ARG A 71 -18.28 -0.47 1.86
N VAL A 72 -17.36 -1.30 1.36
CA VAL A 72 -15.92 -0.99 1.37
C VAL A 72 -15.63 0.26 0.54
N GLY A 73 -16.22 0.38 -0.65
CA GLY A 73 -16.08 1.58 -1.49
C GLY A 73 -16.56 2.85 -0.79
N ALA A 74 -17.72 2.81 -0.13
CA ALA A 74 -18.24 3.94 0.62
C ALA A 74 -17.32 4.34 1.79
N GLU A 75 -16.75 3.36 2.51
CA GLU A 75 -15.82 3.64 3.60
C GLU A 75 -14.49 4.25 3.10
N ILE A 76 -13.99 3.78 1.95
CA ILE A 76 -12.79 4.37 1.31
C ILE A 76 -13.03 5.85 0.98
N GLU A 77 -14.19 6.19 0.40
CA GLU A 77 -14.53 7.58 0.11
C GLU A 77 -14.68 8.42 1.39
N ARG A 78 -15.32 7.87 2.43
CA ARG A 78 -15.43 8.51 3.74
C ARG A 78 -14.06 8.88 4.32
N VAL A 79 -13.11 7.93 4.30
CA VAL A 79 -11.74 8.17 4.80
C VAL A 79 -11.02 9.24 3.96
N ARG A 80 -11.18 9.23 2.63
CA ARG A 80 -10.60 10.24 1.75
C ARG A 80 -11.14 11.64 2.03
N GLU A 81 -12.44 11.75 2.27
CA GLU A 81 -13.09 13.00 2.64
C GLU A 81 -12.60 13.51 3.99
N GLU A 82 -12.49 12.64 5.00
CA GLU A 82 -11.94 12.98 6.32
C GLU A 82 -10.49 13.49 6.23
N GLU A 83 -9.64 12.83 5.44
CA GLU A 83 -8.28 13.30 5.20
C GLU A 83 -8.23 14.66 4.52
N ALA A 84 -9.08 14.87 3.51
CA ALA A 84 -9.15 16.13 2.79
C ALA A 84 -9.59 17.27 3.72
N LEU A 85 -10.60 17.01 4.56
CA LEU A 85 -11.08 17.95 5.57
C LEU A 85 -10.00 18.25 6.62
N GLY A 86 -9.33 17.22 7.15
CA GLY A 86 -8.23 17.38 8.09
C GLY A 86 -7.08 18.25 7.53
N LYS A 87 -6.73 18.04 6.25
CA LYS A 87 -5.74 18.89 5.54
C LYS A 87 -6.23 20.34 5.40
N ALA A 88 -7.50 20.56 5.09
CA ALA A 88 -8.09 21.89 4.97
C ALA A 88 -8.09 22.65 6.32
N VAL A 89 -8.53 21.99 7.40
CA VAL A 89 -8.54 22.56 8.76
C VAL A 89 -7.12 22.93 9.20
N LYS A 90 -6.14 22.05 8.99
CA LYS A 90 -4.73 22.33 9.34
C LYS A 90 -4.19 23.56 8.60
N ARG A 91 -4.54 23.73 7.32
CA ARG A 91 -4.16 24.92 6.53
C ARG A 91 -4.82 26.18 7.07
N LEU A 92 -6.12 26.13 7.38
CA LEU A 92 -6.87 27.27 7.94
C LEU A 92 -6.26 27.74 9.26
N LEU A 93 -6.00 26.81 10.19
CA LEU A 93 -5.35 27.13 11.47
C LEU A 93 -3.95 27.72 11.26
N GLY A 94 -3.18 27.20 10.30
CA GLY A 94 -1.89 27.78 9.92
C GLY A 94 -1.99 29.21 9.37
N MET A 95 -3.03 29.51 8.60
CA MET A 95 -3.30 30.86 8.09
C MET A 95 -3.74 31.82 9.19
N GLN A 96 -4.64 31.39 10.08
CA GLN A 96 -5.08 32.20 11.24
C GLN A 96 -3.92 32.56 12.16
N LYS A 97 -3.05 31.59 12.49
CA LYS A 97 -1.84 31.84 13.29
C LYS A 97 -0.90 32.86 12.62
N ARG A 98 -0.73 32.78 11.30
CA ARG A 98 0.08 33.74 10.53
C ARG A 98 -0.56 35.13 10.50
N SER A 99 -1.87 35.21 10.28
CA SER A 99 -2.64 36.47 10.28
C SER A 99 -2.55 37.18 11.64
N ALA A 100 -2.79 36.46 12.74
CA ALA A 100 -2.67 36.99 14.09
C ALA A 100 -1.25 37.53 14.38
N ARG A 101 -0.21 36.81 13.95
CA ARG A 101 1.18 37.26 14.09
C ARG A 101 1.47 38.53 13.29
N MET A 102 0.91 38.66 12.09
CA MET A 102 1.06 39.87 11.27
C MET A 102 0.33 41.08 11.87
N ALA A 103 -0.89 40.87 12.40
CA ALA A 103 -1.64 41.92 13.09
C ALA A 103 -0.91 42.42 14.34
N ALA A 104 -0.36 41.51 15.16
CA ALA A 104 0.44 41.86 16.33
C ALA A 104 1.69 42.67 15.97
N ARG A 105 2.40 42.29 14.90
CA ARG A 105 3.58 43.03 14.40
C ARG A 105 3.22 44.44 13.91
N ARG A 106 2.11 44.59 13.19
CA ARG A 106 1.63 45.91 12.74
C ARG A 106 1.27 46.82 13.91
N LYS A 107 0.60 46.28 14.94
CA LYS A 107 0.28 47.03 16.16
C LYS A 107 1.54 47.47 16.92
N ALA A 108 2.56 46.61 16.99
CA ALA A 108 3.83 46.94 17.64
C ALA A 108 4.68 47.97 16.85
N ALA A 109 4.53 48.04 15.53
CA ALA A 109 5.22 49.03 14.70
C ALA A 109 4.51 50.40 14.63
N ALA A 110 3.30 50.49 15.18
CA ALA A 110 2.49 51.72 15.23
C ALA A 110 2.56 52.43 16.60
N VAL A 111 3.36 51.88 17.53
CA VAL A 111 3.72 52.44 18.84
C VAL A 111 5.17 52.91 18.75
#